data_AF-A0A2D9HTX8-F1
#
_entry.id   AF-A0A2D9HTX8-F1
#
_cell.length_a   1.000
_cell.length_b   1.000
_cell.length_c   1.000
_cell.angle_alpha   90.00
_cell.angle_beta   90.00
_cell.angle_gamma   90.00
#
_symmetry.space_group_name_H-M   'P 1'
#
loop_
_entity.id
_entity.type
_entity.pdbx_description
1 polymer ?
#
loop_
_entity_poly.entity_id
_entity_poly.type
_entity_poly.pdbx_seq_one_letter_code
_entity_poly.pdbx_strand_id
1 'polypeptide(L)' 'KHWATKYGGKGYAHILENIVPRMRKRGFSNENIDNILIENPKRILTFK' A
#
# COMPACT_ATOMS: atom_id res chain seq x y z
N LYS A 1 -16.18 14.16 1.59
CA LYS A 1 -15.21 13.07 1.86
C LYS A 1 -14.17 13.61 2.83
N HIS A 2 -14.38 13.36 4.12
CA HIS A 2 -13.59 13.92 5.20
C HIS A 2 -12.27 13.16 5.31
N TRP A 3 -11.16 13.85 5.16
CA TRP A 3 -9.82 13.31 5.33
C TRP A 3 -9.49 13.43 6.83
N ALA A 4 -9.19 12.30 7.48
CA ALA A 4 -9.10 12.23 8.94
C ALA A 4 -7.69 12.51 9.49
N THR A 5 -6.72 12.87 8.65
CA THR A 5 -5.38 13.21 9.12
C THR A 5 -5.22 14.71 9.36
N LYS A 6 -4.27 15.05 10.24
CA LYS A 6 -3.97 16.40 10.75
C LYS A 6 -3.92 17.51 9.68
N TYR A 7 -3.69 17.20 8.41
CA TYR A 7 -3.39 18.17 7.35
C TYR A 7 -4.09 17.95 5.99
N GLY A 8 -5.26 17.31 5.89
CA GLY A 8 -5.88 17.19 4.53
C GLY A 8 -5.90 15.80 3.94
N GLY A 9 -5.14 14.88 4.52
CA GLY A 9 -4.69 13.69 3.83
C GLY A 9 -5.40 12.42 4.24
N LYS A 10 -5.12 11.35 3.50
CA LYS A 10 -5.50 10.00 3.91
C LYS A 10 -4.47 9.35 4.85
N GLY A 11 -3.28 9.94 4.98
CA GLY A 11 -2.16 9.40 5.77
C GLY A 11 -1.52 8.16 5.16
N TYR A 12 -0.49 7.66 5.84
CA TYR A 12 0.25 6.46 5.42
C TYR A 12 -0.62 5.19 5.44
N ALA A 13 -1.58 5.12 6.36
CA ALA A 13 -2.49 3.98 6.49
C ALA A 13 -3.39 3.78 5.25
N HIS A 14 -3.54 4.80 4.39
CA HIS A 14 -4.42 4.73 3.22
C HIS A 14 -4.13 3.53 2.30
N ILE A 15 -2.84 3.23 2.10
CA ILE A 15 -2.42 2.14 1.22
C ILE A 15 -2.95 0.82 1.77
N LEU A 16 -2.76 0.56 3.06
CA LEU A 16 -3.18 -0.67 3.71
C LEU A 16 -4.70 -0.77 3.86
N GLU A 17 -5.36 0.32 4.27
CA GLU A 17 -6.79 0.32 4.60
C GLU A 17 -7.70 0.39 3.37
N ASN A 18 -7.22 0.98 2.26
CA ASN A 18 -8.08 1.26 1.11
C ASN A 18 -7.55 0.66 -0.20
N ILE A 19 -6.23 0.71 -0.43
CA ILE A 19 -5.66 0.26 -1.70
C ILE A 19 -5.53 -1.27 -1.72
N VAL A 20 -5.01 -1.88 -0.64
CA VAL A 20 -4.89 -3.35 -0.55
C VAL A 20 -6.25 -4.06 -0.70
N PRO A 21 -7.34 -3.66 -0.01
CA PRO A 21 -8.66 -4.26 -0.23
C PRO A 21 -9.17 -4.11 -1.66
N ARG A 22 -8.88 -2.98 -2.33
CA ARG A 22 -9.25 -2.76 -3.74
C ARG A 22 -8.46 -3.65 -4.68
N MET A 23 -7.17 -3.87 -4.42
CA MET A 23 -6.34 -4.80 -5.20
C MET A 23 -6.89 -6.22 -5.09
N ARG A 24 -7.19 -6.68 -3.87
CA ARG A 24 -7.83 -7.99 -3.64
C ARG A 24 -9.17 -8.10 -4.38
N LYS A 25 -10.04 -7.09 -4.27
CA LYS A 25 -11.33 -7.04 -4.99
C LYS A 25 -11.17 -7.11 -6.52
N ARG A 26 -10.05 -6.63 -7.04
CA ARG A 26 -9.71 -6.68 -8.47
C ARG A 26 -9.02 -7.98 -8.91
N GLY A 27 -8.87 -8.95 -8.01
CA GLY A 27 -8.29 -10.26 -8.33
C GLY A 27 -6.76 -10.32 -8.26
N PHE A 28 -6.10 -9.36 -7.61
CA PHE A 28 -4.66 -9.46 -7.36
C PHE A 28 -4.40 -10.60 -6.37
N SER A 29 -3.43 -11.47 -6.68
CA SER A 29 -2.94 -12.48 -5.73
C SER A 29 -2.25 -11.80 -4.55
N ASN A 30 -2.21 -12.48 -3.40
CA ASN A 30 -1.46 -12.00 -2.25
C ASN A 30 0.03 -11.86 -2.58
N GLU A 31 0.59 -12.79 -3.34
CA GLU A 31 1.98 -12.71 -3.82
C GLU A 31 2.26 -11.43 -4.61
N ASN A 32 1.35 -11.01 -5.49
CA ASN A 32 1.50 -9.76 -6.23
C ASN A 32 1.45 -8.53 -5.32
N ILE A 33 0.57 -8.56 -4.30
CA ILE A 33 0.47 -7.48 -3.31
C ILE A 33 1.76 -7.40 -2.48
N ASP A 34 2.28 -8.54 -2.04
CA ASP A 34 3.51 -8.63 -1.24
C ASP A 34 4.72 -8.21 -2.05
N ASN A 35 4.79 -8.58 -3.33
CA ASN A 35 5.83 -8.10 -4.23
C ASN A 35 5.84 -6.57 -4.35
N ILE A 36 4.65 -5.95 -4.45
CA ILE A 36 4.52 -4.49 -4.55
C ILE A 36 4.88 -3.78 -3.23
N LEU A 37 4.45 -4.32 -2.09
CA LEU A 37 4.55 -3.63 -0.80
C LEU A 37 5.78 -4.00 0.01
N ILE A 38 6.38 -5.17 -0.22
CA ILE A 38 7.43 -5.76 0.62
C ILE A 38 8.68 -6.04 -0.21
N GLU A 39 8.60 -6.97 -1.16
CA GLU A 39 9.82 -7.51 -1.81
C GLU A 39 10.48 -6.48 -2.73
N ASN A 40 9.71 -5.76 -3.54
CA ASN A 40 10.28 -4.73 -4.42
C ASN A 40 10.90 -3.57 -3.61
N PRO A 41 10.22 -2.96 -2.62
CA PRO A 41 10.82 -1.94 -1.76
C PRO A 41 12.06 -2.43 -1.02
N LYS A 42 12.03 -3.64 -0.46
CA LYS A 42 13.18 -4.25 0.23
C LYS A 42 14.41 -4.32 -0.68
N ARG A 43 14.22 -4.73 -1.94
CA ARG A 43 15.32 -4.82 -2.93
C ARG A 43 15.87 -3.46 -3.34
N ILE A 44 15.01 -2.48 -3.61
CA ILE A 44 15.45 -1.18 -4.15
C ILE A 44 16.01 -0.23 -3.08
N LEU A 45 15.56 -0.36 -1.84
CA LEU A 45 15.96 0.53 -0.74
C LEU A 45 17.15 0.00 0.07
N THR A 46 17.60 -1.22 -0.19
CA THR A 46 18.85 -1.75 0.38
C THR A 46 20.01 -1.36 -0.52
N PHE A 47 20.75 -0.33 -0.15
CA PHE A 47 22.01 0.05 -0.79
C PHE A 47 23.16 -0.77 -0.20
N LYS A 48 24.09 -1.21 -1.06
CA LYS A 48 25.36 -1.82 -0.63
C LYS A 48 26.40 -0.76 -0.36
#